data_AF-V5A1M8-F1
#
_entry.id   AF-V5A1M8-F1
#
_cell.length_a   1.000
_cell.length_b   1.000
_cell.length_c   1.000
_cell.angle_alpha   90.00
_cell.angle_beta   90.00
_cell.angle_gamma   90.00
#
_symmetry.space_group_name_H-M   'P 1'
#
loop_
_entity.id
_entity.type
_entity.pdbx_description
1 polymer ?
#
loop_
_entity_poly.entity_id
_entity_poly.type
_entity_poly.pdbx_seq_one_letter_code
_entity_poly.pdbx_strand_id
1 'polypeptide(L)'
;MFQIRFRSHDALATFQEICFDGDIPIGVRKIYNPTRPDAGPWYGLTAPQREALMYAVEMGYYSLPRQISTQEVADEFDISDQAATERLRRAIDTLVTNTLLLTTASE
;
A
#
# COMPACT_ATOMS: atom_id res chain seq x y z
N MET A 1 2.51 22.52 9.65
CA MET A 1 1.99 21.14 9.64
C MET A 1 3.13 20.24 10.04
N PHE A 2 3.02 19.53 11.17
CA PHE A 2 4.08 18.63 11.66
C PHE A 2 3.59 17.19 11.54
N GLN A 3 4.52 16.25 11.30
CA GLN A 3 4.24 14.82 11.21
C GLN A 3 5.01 14.13 12.33
N ILE A 4 4.34 13.21 13.03
CA ILE A 4 4.93 12.39 14.10
C ILE A 4 4.72 10.94 13.71
N ARG A 5 5.79 10.15 13.79
CA ARG A 5 5.76 8.71 13.51
C ARG A 5 5.93 7.94 14.82
N PHE A 6 5.03 7.00 15.06
CA PHE A 6 5.07 6.12 16.22
C PHE A 6 5.54 4.73 15.79
N ARG A 7 6.33 4.08 16.65
CA ARG A 7 6.83 2.72 16.40
C ARG A 7 5.77 1.64 16.64
N SER A 8 4.75 1.95 17.44
CA SER A 8 3.64 1.05 17.77
C SER A 8 2.35 1.85 17.93
N HIS A 9 1.21 1.13 17.89
CA HIS A 9 -0.07 1.72 18.21
C HIS A 9 -0.15 2.18 19.67
N ASP A 10 0.45 1.43 20.59
CA ASP A 10 0.52 1.80 22.01
C ASP A 10 1.23 3.13 22.22
N ALA A 11 2.35 3.37 21.52
CA ALA A 11 3.07 4.63 21.60
C ALA A 11 2.24 5.82 21.07
N LEU A 12 1.39 5.59 20.06
CA LEU A 12 0.43 6.59 19.59
C LEU A 12 -0.66 6.85 20.62
N ALA A 13 -1.21 5.79 21.23
CA ALA A 13 -2.27 5.90 22.24
C ALA A 13 -1.79 6.68 23.47
N THR A 14 -0.61 6.32 24.01
CA THR A 14 0.00 7.04 25.14
C THR A 14 0.29 8.50 24.80
N PHE A 15 0.73 8.81 23.57
CA PHE A 15 0.93 10.20 23.14
C PHE A 15 -0.39 10.98 23.09
N GLN A 16 -1.47 10.36 22.59
CA GLN A 16 -2.79 10.99 22.58
C GLN A 16 -3.29 11.29 23.99
N GLU A 17 -3.12 10.36 24.92
CA GLU A 17 -3.46 10.54 26.34
C GLU A 17 -2.67 11.69 26.95
N ILE A 18 -1.34 11.74 26.76
CA ILE A 18 -0.50 12.83 27.28
C ILE A 18 -0.92 14.20 26.73
N CYS A 19 -1.24 14.30 25.45
CA CYS A 19 -1.69 15.56 24.87
C CYS A 19 -3.08 15.97 25.37
N PHE A 20 -3.97 15.00 25.59
CA PHE A 20 -5.29 15.25 26.15
C PHE A 20 -5.20 15.73 27.61
N ASP A 21 -4.41 15.04 28.44
CA ASP A 21 -4.20 15.37 29.85
C ASP A 21 -3.44 16.70 30.03
N GLY A 22 -2.57 17.04 29.07
CA GLY A 22 -1.81 18.29 29.05
C GLY A 22 -2.58 19.49 28.48
N ASP A 23 -3.85 19.33 28.10
CA ASP A 23 -4.69 20.35 27.45
C ASP A 23 -4.03 20.95 26.19
N ILE A 24 -3.30 20.10 25.45
CA ILE A 24 -2.60 20.47 24.23
C ILE A 24 -3.56 20.25 23.05
N PRO A 25 -3.98 21.31 22.32
CA PRO A 25 -4.95 21.17 21.25
C PRO A 25 -4.32 20.51 20.02
N ILE A 26 -4.32 19.18 19.97
CA ILE A 26 -3.89 18.40 18.82
C ILE A 26 -5.09 17.96 17.96
N GLY A 27 -5.14 18.42 16.72
CA GLY A 27 -6.11 17.97 15.72
C GLY A 27 -5.54 16.81 14.90
N VAL A 28 -5.95 15.57 15.18
CA VAL A 28 -5.55 14.41 14.36
C VAL A 28 -6.27 14.48 13.02
N ARG A 29 -5.58 14.99 11.99
CA ARG A 29 -6.17 15.11 10.65
C ARG A 29 -6.21 13.78 9.89
N LYS A 30 -5.24 12.89 10.11
CA LYS A 30 -5.13 11.61 9.40
C LYS A 30 -4.15 10.66 10.09
N ILE A 31 -4.52 9.39 10.20
CA ILE A 31 -3.66 8.31 10.68
C ILE A 31 -3.28 7.48 9.46
N TYR A 32 -1.97 7.23 9.26
CA TYR A 32 -1.46 6.43 8.16
C TYR A 32 -0.56 5.32 8.73
N ASN A 33 -0.72 4.10 8.21
CA ASN A 33 0.28 3.05 8.37
C ASN A 33 1.53 3.45 7.56
N PRO A 34 2.78 3.17 7.99
CA PRO A 34 3.96 3.68 7.34
C PRO A 34 4.05 3.03 5.97
N THR A 35 3.62 3.74 4.94
CA THR A 35 4.18 3.61 3.61
C THR A 35 5.52 4.32 3.65
N ARG A 36 6.46 4.01 2.73
CA ARG A 36 7.66 4.86 2.65
C ARG A 36 7.22 6.33 2.50
N PRO A 37 7.84 7.30 3.20
CA PRO A 37 7.47 8.71 3.11
C PRO A 37 7.51 9.25 1.66
N ASP A 38 8.37 8.66 0.82
CA ASP A 38 8.58 8.96 -0.60
C ASP A 38 7.72 8.12 -1.55
N ALA A 39 7.01 7.08 -1.07
CA ALA A 39 6.19 6.23 -1.93
C ALA A 39 5.00 7.00 -2.54
N GLY A 40 4.62 8.17 -2.01
CA GLY A 40 3.47 8.92 -2.51
C GLY A 40 2.14 8.17 -2.30
N PRO A 41 1.06 8.60 -2.96
CA PRO A 41 -0.23 7.93 -2.88
C PRO A 41 -0.15 6.45 -3.27
N TRP A 42 -1.06 5.63 -2.75
CA TRP A 42 -1.24 4.23 -3.17
C TRP A 42 0.01 3.35 -3.06
N TYR A 43 0.87 3.59 -2.07
CA TYR A 43 2.08 2.78 -1.86
C TYR A 43 3.04 2.79 -3.06
N GLY A 44 3.11 3.89 -3.82
CA GLY A 44 3.99 4.04 -4.99
C GLY A 44 3.49 3.43 -6.28
N LEU A 45 2.28 2.85 -6.28
CA LEU A 45 1.68 2.28 -7.47
C LEU A 45 1.30 3.39 -8.46
N THR A 46 1.65 3.19 -9.73
CA THR A 46 1.03 3.97 -10.81
C THR A 46 -0.44 3.58 -10.95
N ALA A 47 -1.28 4.46 -11.53
CA ALA A 47 -2.70 4.15 -11.73
C ALA A 47 -2.91 2.81 -12.49
N PRO A 48 -2.19 2.53 -13.61
CA PRO A 48 -2.31 1.24 -14.29
C PRO A 48 -1.89 0.04 -13.43
N GLN A 49 -0.85 0.17 -12.61
CA GLN A 49 -0.41 -0.91 -11.71
C GLN A 49 -1.46 -1.21 -10.66
N ARG A 50 -2.02 -0.16 -10.04
CA ARG A 50 -3.07 -0.27 -9.03
C ARG A 50 -4.33 -0.91 -9.61
N GLU A 51 -4.80 -0.41 -10.74
CA GLU A 51 -6.03 -0.90 -11.39
C GLU A 51 -5.89 -2.37 -11.80
N ALA A 52 -4.78 -2.75 -12.43
CA ALA A 52 -4.55 -4.14 -12.82
C ALA A 52 -4.42 -5.08 -11.62
N LEU A 53 -3.72 -4.67 -10.56
CA LEU A 53 -3.56 -5.48 -9.37
C LEU A 53 -4.88 -5.64 -8.61
N MET A 54 -5.68 -4.57 -8.49
CA MET A 54 -7.01 -4.62 -7.88
C MET A 54 -7.93 -5.56 -8.66
N TYR A 55 -8.04 -5.37 -9.98
CA TYR A 55 -8.87 -6.22 -10.84
C TYR A 55 -8.46 -7.70 -10.75
N ALA A 56 -7.15 -8.00 -10.82
CA ALA A 56 -6.65 -9.35 -10.72
C ALA A 56 -7.01 -10.01 -9.37
N VAL A 57 -6.93 -9.28 -8.26
CA VAL A 57 -7.32 -9.80 -6.93
C VAL A 57 -8.84 -10.00 -6.86
N GLU A 58 -9.63 -9.01 -7.29
CA GLU A 58 -11.10 -9.05 -7.23
C GLU A 58 -11.69 -10.18 -8.08
N MET A 59 -11.09 -10.45 -9.23
CA MET A 59 -11.51 -11.52 -10.14
C MET A 59 -10.86 -12.87 -9.82
N GLY A 60 -10.05 -12.95 -8.77
CA GLY A 60 -9.49 -14.21 -8.27
C GLY A 60 -8.35 -14.79 -9.09
N TYR A 61 -7.56 -13.94 -9.75
CA TYR A 61 -6.31 -14.32 -10.41
C TYR A 61 -5.30 -14.96 -9.43
N TYR A 62 -5.31 -14.52 -8.16
CA TYR A 62 -4.50 -15.05 -7.06
C TYR A 62 -5.23 -16.06 -6.17
N SER A 63 -6.46 -16.44 -6.50
CA SER A 63 -7.23 -17.44 -5.77
C SER A 63 -6.66 -18.85 -5.97
N LEU A 64 -6.99 -19.76 -5.04
CA LEU A 64 -6.69 -21.18 -5.12
C LEU A 64 -8.02 -21.96 -5.06
N PRO A 65 -8.51 -22.54 -6.18
CA PRO A 65 -7.95 -22.49 -7.53
C PRO A 65 -8.09 -21.10 -8.18
N ARG A 66 -7.22 -20.83 -9.16
CA ARG A 66 -7.23 -19.58 -9.95
C ARG A 66 -8.55 -19.47 -10.73
N GLN A 67 -9.19 -18.30 -10.66
CA GLN A 67 -10.50 -18.05 -11.27
C GLN A 67 -10.41 -17.38 -12.65
N ILE A 68 -9.42 -16.53 -12.87
CA ILE A 68 -9.11 -15.93 -14.17
C ILE A 68 -7.64 -16.11 -14.54
N SER A 69 -7.38 -16.19 -15.84
CA SER A 69 -6.05 -16.25 -16.45
C SER A 69 -5.43 -14.86 -16.61
N THR A 70 -4.14 -14.83 -16.96
CA THR A 70 -3.46 -13.56 -17.26
C THR A 70 -3.98 -12.92 -18.55
N GLN A 71 -4.40 -13.74 -19.52
CA GLN A 71 -5.01 -13.27 -20.76
C GLN A 71 -6.32 -12.55 -20.47
N GLU A 72 -7.17 -13.07 -19.58
CA GLU A 72 -8.41 -12.39 -19.17
C GLU A 72 -8.15 -11.07 -18.43
N VAL A 73 -7.03 -10.95 -17.70
CA VAL A 73 -6.58 -9.65 -17.18
C VAL A 73 -6.12 -8.73 -18.32
N ALA A 74 -5.40 -9.27 -19.30
CA ALA A 74 -4.90 -8.48 -20.43
C ALA A 74 -6.04 -7.91 -21.29
N ASP A 75 -7.08 -8.72 -21.52
CA ASP A 75 -8.27 -8.35 -22.29
C ASP A 75 -9.03 -7.19 -21.65
N GLU A 76 -9.14 -7.15 -20.30
CA GLU A 76 -9.78 -6.06 -19.56
C GLU A 76 -9.10 -4.69 -19.81
N PHE A 77 -7.78 -4.69 -19.97
CA PHE A 77 -7.00 -3.45 -20.13
C PHE A 77 -6.57 -3.16 -21.57
N ASP A 78 -7.06 -3.93 -22.55
CA ASP A 78 -6.67 -3.85 -23.97
C ASP A 78 -5.14 -3.84 -24.16
N ILE A 79 -4.47 -4.79 -23.52
CA ILE A 79 -3.01 -4.96 -23.59
C ILE A 79 -2.62 -6.39 -23.94
N SER A 80 -1.35 -6.62 -24.24
CA SER A 80 -0.84 -7.98 -24.41
C SER A 80 -0.73 -8.72 -23.08
N ASP A 81 -0.83 -10.05 -23.14
CA ASP A 81 -0.60 -10.95 -22.00
C ASP A 81 0.76 -10.70 -21.31
N GLN A 82 1.80 -10.43 -22.10
CA GLN A 82 3.12 -10.04 -21.59
C GLN A 82 3.06 -8.71 -20.81
N ALA A 83 2.38 -7.69 -21.36
CA ALA A 83 2.24 -6.40 -20.70
C ALA A 83 1.43 -6.50 -19.39
N ALA A 84 0.39 -7.32 -19.36
CA ALA A 84 -0.37 -7.61 -18.13
C ALA A 84 0.51 -8.30 -17.09
N THR A 85 1.26 -9.33 -17.49
CA THR A 85 2.21 -10.04 -16.62
C THR A 85 3.25 -9.09 -16.01
N GLU A 86 3.89 -8.26 -16.83
CA GLU A 86 4.90 -7.30 -16.37
C GLU A 86 4.30 -6.21 -15.48
N ARG A 87 3.07 -5.77 -15.77
CA ARG A 87 2.35 -4.78 -14.96
C ARG A 87 2.03 -5.33 -13.58
N LEU A 88 1.48 -6.54 -13.48
CA LEU A 88 1.18 -7.20 -12.21
C LEU A 88 2.46 -7.46 -11.40
N ARG A 89 3.53 -7.92 -12.06
CA ARG A 89 4.83 -8.13 -11.39
C ARG A 89 5.37 -6.84 -10.79
N ARG A 90 5.40 -5.75 -11.55
CA ARG A 90 5.84 -4.43 -11.06
C ARG A 90 4.92 -3.87 -9.97
N ALA A 91 3.61 -4.11 -10.07
CA ALA A 91 2.65 -3.69 -9.05
C ALA A 91 2.90 -4.41 -7.72
N ILE A 92 3.06 -5.73 -7.72
CA ILE A 92 3.38 -6.49 -6.50
C ILE A 92 4.72 -6.04 -5.92
N ASP A 93 5.76 -5.93 -6.74
CA ASP A 93 7.10 -5.54 -6.28
C ASP A 93 7.09 -4.15 -5.63
N THR A 94 6.46 -3.18 -6.28
CA THR A 94 6.26 -1.83 -5.74
C THR A 94 5.49 -1.86 -4.43
N LEU A 95 4.38 -2.58 -4.38
CA LEU A 95 3.53 -2.66 -3.19
C LEU A 95 4.30 -3.28 -2.02
N VAL A 96 4.94 -4.44 -2.23
CA VAL A 96 5.70 -5.16 -1.21
C VAL A 96 6.90 -4.35 -0.73
N THR A 97 7.63 -3.70 -1.64
CA THR A 97 8.74 -2.81 -1.30
C THR A 97 8.30 -1.65 -0.40
N ASN A 98 7.12 -1.09 -0.68
CA ASN A 98 6.63 0.10 0.00
C ASN A 98 5.75 -0.19 1.22
N THR A 99 5.48 -1.46 1.54
CA THR A 99 4.63 -1.89 2.66
C THR A 99 5.30 -2.88 3.61
N LEU A 100 6.06 -3.85 3.10
CA LEU A 100 6.62 -4.95 3.88
C LEU A 100 8.15 -4.86 4.01
N LEU A 101 8.85 -4.43 2.96
CA LEU A 101 10.32 -4.35 2.96
C LEU A 101 10.85 -3.00 3.48
N LEU A 102 10.06 -2.31 4.30
CA LEU A 102 10.43 -1.03 4.92
C LEU A 102 11.53 -1.16 5.99
N THR A 103 11.94 -2.39 6.33
CA THR A 103 12.85 -2.70 7.43
C THR A 103 13.98 -3.62 6.96
N THR A 104 15.04 -3.04 6.38
CA THR A 104 16.41 -3.58 6.43
C THR A 104 17.45 -2.44 6.53
N ALA A 105 17.08 -1.31 7.13
CA ALA A 105 18.03 -0.24 7.47
C ALA A 105 17.92 0.05 8.97
N SER A 106 18.36 -0.91 9.76
CA SER A 106 18.70 -0.75 11.18
C SER A 106 19.72 -1.83 11.52
N GLU A 107 20.98 -1.52 11.25
CA GLU A 107 22.09 -1.93 12.13
C GLU A 107 22.51 -0.68 12.93
#